data_AF-A0A7S0LZZ5-F1
#
_entry.id   AF-A0A7S0LZZ5-F1
#
_cell.length_a   1.000
_cell.length_b   1.000
_cell.length_c   1.000
_cell.angle_alpha   90.00
_cell.angle_beta   90.00
_cell.angle_gamma   90.00
#
_symmetry.space_group_name_H-M   'P 1'
#
loop_
_entity.id
_entity.type
_entity.pdbx_description
1 polymer ?
#
loop_
_entity_poly.entity_id
_entity_poly.type
_entity_poly.pdbx_seq_one_letter_code
_entity_poly.pdbx_strand_id
1 'polypeptide(L)'
;GTTEAMLVVRGVIGASAGVLLFVGMYFLPAAEAAALYGTAPFFSLLFAYLLLNETLSPWTVGGMVVSFVGVVIILRPIGMISWLWMGVAEAPSETVSCAALLTLGAGALVGLAGPTIRMMGARVRSLELVAWLGGVGVIMNL
;
A
#
# COMPACT_ATOMS: atom_id res chain seq x y z
N GLY A 1 13.76 24.31 -0.49
CA GLY A 1 12.44 24.91 -0.20
C GLY A 1 11.31 23.89 -0.33
N THR A 2 10.55 23.92 -1.42
CA THR A 2 9.37 23.04 -1.61
C THR A 2 9.71 21.61 -1.98
N THR A 3 10.80 21.38 -2.73
CA THR A 3 11.24 20.03 -3.14
C THR A 3 11.75 19.18 -1.98
N GLU A 4 12.53 19.77 -1.08
CA GLU A 4 13.09 19.09 0.10
C GLU A 4 11.97 18.66 1.07
N ALA A 5 10.97 19.52 1.30
CA ALA A 5 9.81 19.19 2.12
C ALA A 5 9.02 18.00 1.55
N MET A 6 8.85 17.92 0.23
CA MET A 6 8.16 16.79 -0.41
C MET A 6 8.98 15.49 -0.33
N LEU A 7 10.32 15.56 -0.40
CA LEU A 7 11.19 14.40 -0.21
C LEU A 7 11.08 13.85 1.21
N VAL A 8 11.02 14.73 2.22
CA VAL A 8 10.79 14.36 3.61
C VAL A 8 9.41 13.70 3.77
N VAL A 9 8.35 14.32 3.22
CA VAL A 9 6.99 13.75 3.25
C VAL A 9 6.96 12.36 2.61
N ARG A 10 7.63 12.16 1.47
CA ARG A 10 7.72 10.84 0.83
C ARG A 10 8.45 9.81 1.71
N GLY A 11 9.56 10.20 2.33
CA GLY A 11 10.30 9.33 3.25
C GLY A 11 9.43 8.91 4.44
N VAL A 12 8.69 9.85 5.02
CA VAL A 12 7.76 9.61 6.13
C VAL A 12 6.59 8.70 5.69
N ILE A 13 6.00 8.94 4.52
CA ILE A 13 4.91 8.10 3.98
C ILE A 13 5.40 6.67 3.75
N GLY A 14 6.58 6.50 3.15
CA GLY A 14 7.15 5.18 2.89
C GLY A 14 7.51 4.43 4.17
N ALA A 15 8.14 5.12 5.13
CA ALA A 15 8.50 4.54 6.42
C ALA A 15 7.27 4.18 7.26
N SER A 16 6.28 5.08 7.36
CA SER A 16 5.02 4.80 8.07
C SER A 16 4.27 3.62 7.44
N ALA A 17 4.20 3.54 6.11
CA ALA A 17 3.60 2.38 5.45
C ALA A 17 4.35 1.08 5.76
N GLY A 18 5.69 1.11 5.80
CA GLY A 18 6.50 -0.04 6.19
C GLY A 18 6.18 -0.49 7.63
N VAL A 19 6.13 0.44 8.58
CA VAL A 19 5.77 0.15 9.98
C VAL A 19 4.37 -0.46 10.06
N LEU A 20 3.38 0.12 9.40
CA LEU A 20 2.01 -0.42 9.41
C LEU A 20 1.94 -1.83 8.78
N LEU A 21 2.72 -2.10 7.74
CA LEU A 21 2.81 -3.43 7.14
C LEU A 21 3.40 -4.45 8.13
N PHE A 22 4.49 -4.12 8.80
CA PHE A 22 5.10 -5.01 9.79
C PHE A 22 4.19 -5.26 11.00
N VAL A 23 3.47 -4.24 11.46
CA VAL A 23 2.42 -4.39 12.47
C VAL A 23 1.30 -5.31 11.96
N GLY A 24 0.90 -5.15 10.70
CA GLY A 24 -0.05 -6.06 10.04
C GLY A 24 0.42 -7.51 10.04
N MET A 25 1.68 -7.76 9.65
CA MET A 25 2.29 -9.10 9.64
C MET A 25 2.45 -9.73 11.02
N TYR A 26 2.41 -8.94 12.10
CA TYR A 26 2.41 -9.46 13.46
C TYR A 26 1.07 -10.13 13.83
N PHE A 27 -0.04 -9.61 13.29
CA PHE A 27 -1.40 -10.09 13.60
C PHE A 27 -2.07 -10.87 12.46
N LEU A 28 -1.60 -10.72 11.21
CA LEU A 28 -2.04 -11.46 10.03
C LEU A 28 -0.93 -12.36 9.49
N PRO A 29 -1.28 -13.48 8.82
CA PRO A 29 -0.32 -14.22 8.00
C PRO A 29 0.39 -13.30 7.01
N ALA A 30 1.70 -13.50 6.85
CA ALA A 30 2.54 -12.71 5.95
C ALA A 30 1.96 -12.59 4.52
N ALA A 31 1.34 -13.67 4.02
CA ALA A 31 0.68 -13.69 2.72
C ALA A 31 -0.55 -12.77 2.64
N GLU A 32 -1.38 -12.74 3.68
CA GLU A 32 -2.55 -11.86 3.74
C GLU A 32 -2.14 -10.39 3.86
N ALA A 33 -1.15 -10.11 4.71
CA ALA A 33 -0.61 -8.77 4.85
C ALA A 33 0.00 -8.26 3.53
N ALA A 34 0.79 -9.10 2.85
CA ALA A 34 1.35 -8.77 1.55
C ALA A 34 0.26 -8.59 0.46
N ALA A 35 -0.82 -9.35 0.52
CA ALA A 35 -1.97 -9.17 -0.37
C ALA A 35 -2.66 -7.83 -0.15
N LEU A 36 -2.97 -7.47 1.11
CA LEU A 36 -3.57 -6.18 1.44
C LEU A 36 -2.66 -5.04 1.01
N TYR A 37 -1.34 -5.17 1.19
CA TYR A 37 -0.37 -4.21 0.70
C TYR A 37 -0.35 -4.12 -0.83
N GLY A 38 -0.59 -5.23 -1.52
CA GLY A 38 -0.75 -5.33 -2.96
C GLY A 38 -1.92 -4.52 -3.54
N THR A 39 -2.79 -3.95 -2.70
CA THR A 39 -3.81 -2.96 -3.12
C THR A 39 -3.22 -1.57 -3.43
N ALA A 40 -1.94 -1.32 -3.16
CA ALA A 40 -1.29 -0.05 -3.45
C ALA A 40 -1.50 0.49 -4.88
N PRO A 41 -1.50 -0.32 -5.96
CA PRO A 41 -1.79 0.16 -7.32
C PRO A 41 -3.21 0.72 -7.47
N PHE A 42 -4.20 0.12 -6.78
CA PHE A 42 -5.58 0.60 -6.76
C PHE A 42 -5.66 1.99 -6.13
N PHE A 43 -5.04 2.17 -4.95
CA PHE A 43 -5.00 3.47 -4.27
C PHE A 43 -4.17 4.50 -5.05
N SER A 44 -3.10 4.07 -5.70
CA SER A 44 -2.28 4.94 -6.56
C SER A 44 -3.08 5.51 -7.73
N LEU A 45 -3.90 4.69 -8.40
CA LEU A 45 -4.80 5.18 -9.44
C LEU A 45 -5.86 6.14 -8.88
N LEU A 46 -6.47 5.78 -7.75
CA LEU A 46 -7.48 6.61 -7.11
C LEU A 46 -6.93 8.00 -6.76
N PHE A 47 -5.74 8.04 -6.16
CA PHE A 47 -5.07 9.29 -5.82
C PHE A 47 -4.52 10.02 -7.05
N ALA A 48 -4.07 9.31 -8.10
CA ALA A 48 -3.69 9.95 -9.36
C ALA A 48 -4.87 10.68 -10.00
N TYR A 49 -6.03 10.03 -10.04
CA TYR A 49 -7.27 10.64 -10.52
C TYR A 49 -7.65 11.85 -9.68
N LEU A 50 -7.62 11.73 -8.34
CA LEU A 50 -8.04 12.81 -7.44
C LEU A 50 -7.07 14.01 -7.41
N LEU A 51 -5.76 13.74 -7.40
CA LEU A 51 -4.72 14.77 -7.22
C LEU A 51 -4.27 15.39 -8.54
N LEU A 52 -4.19 14.61 -9.62
CA LEU A 52 -3.69 15.09 -10.92
C LEU A 52 -4.82 15.31 -11.94
N ASN A 53 -6.09 14.94 -11.62
CA ASN A 53 -7.22 14.97 -12.56
C ASN A 53 -6.92 14.27 -13.90
N GLU A 54 -6.11 13.21 -13.85
CA GLU A 54 -5.73 12.46 -15.05
C GLU A 54 -6.87 11.53 -15.50
N THR A 55 -7.10 11.49 -16.81
CA THR A 55 -8.02 10.51 -17.40
C THR A 55 -7.38 9.13 -17.40
N LEU A 56 -8.06 8.16 -16.80
CA LEU A 56 -7.58 6.79 -16.71
C LEU A 56 -7.78 6.08 -18.04
N SER A 57 -6.68 5.60 -18.65
CA SER A 57 -6.76 4.74 -19.84
C SER A 57 -7.44 3.40 -19.51
N PRO A 58 -8.21 2.79 -20.42
CA PRO A 58 -8.82 1.47 -20.22
C PRO A 58 -7.81 0.40 -19.81
N TRP A 59 -6.58 0.48 -20.31
CA TRP A 59 -5.48 -0.44 -19.93
C TRP A 59 -5.06 -0.28 -18.47
N THR A 60 -5.06 0.96 -17.96
CA THR A 60 -4.73 1.26 -16.57
C THR A 60 -5.82 0.76 -15.63
N VAL A 61 -7.08 0.90 -16.03
CA VAL A 61 -8.23 0.32 -15.31
C VAL A 61 -8.14 -1.21 -15.32
N GLY A 62 -7.75 -1.82 -16.44
CA GLY A 62 -7.50 -3.27 -16.53
C GLY A 62 -6.44 -3.74 -15.54
N GLY A 63 -5.29 -3.05 -15.47
CA GLY A 63 -4.24 -3.35 -14.49
C GLY A 63 -4.71 -3.22 -13.03
N MET A 64 -5.52 -2.20 -12.72
CA MET A 64 -6.12 -2.01 -11.41
C MET A 64 -7.08 -3.15 -11.02
N VAL A 65 -7.93 -3.59 -11.95
CA VAL A 65 -8.80 -4.76 -11.74
C VAL A 65 -7.95 -6.01 -11.49
N VAL A 66 -6.88 -6.23 -12.25
CA VAL A 66 -5.97 -7.36 -12.06
C VAL A 66 -5.29 -7.31 -10.69
N SER A 67 -4.81 -6.15 -10.23
CA SER A 67 -4.26 -5.99 -8.88
C SER A 67 -5.31 -6.33 -7.82
N PHE A 68 -6.53 -5.80 -7.95
CA PHE A 68 -7.61 -6.08 -7.00
C PHE A 68 -8.00 -7.57 -6.99
N VAL A 69 -8.11 -8.21 -8.16
CA VAL A 69 -8.38 -9.64 -8.28
C VAL A 69 -7.26 -10.47 -7.65
N GLY A 70 -5.99 -10.11 -7.87
CA GLY A 70 -4.85 -10.76 -7.23
C GLY A 70 -4.95 -10.71 -5.71
N VAL A 71 -5.32 -9.56 -5.14
CA VAL A 71 -5.56 -9.42 -3.70
C VAL A 71 -6.71 -10.31 -3.23
N VAL A 72 -7.85 -10.32 -3.93
CA VAL A 72 -9.00 -11.18 -3.60
C VAL A 72 -8.65 -12.67 -3.66
N ILE A 73 -7.79 -13.08 -4.58
CA ILE A 73 -7.32 -14.47 -4.69
C ILE A 73 -6.45 -14.85 -3.50
N ILE A 74 -5.52 -13.98 -3.09
CA ILE A 74 -4.59 -14.27 -1.97
C ILE A 74 -5.31 -14.12 -0.62
N LEU A 75 -6.18 -13.13 -0.48
CA LEU A 75 -7.02 -12.91 0.70
C LEU A 75 -8.10 -13.96 0.89
N ARG A 76 -8.20 -14.98 0.04
CA ARG A 76 -8.99 -16.17 0.37
C ARG A 76 -8.35 -16.76 1.62
N PRO A 77 -8.87 -16.46 2.82
CA PRO A 77 -8.34 -17.03 4.02
C PRO A 77 -8.61 -18.52 3.86
N ILE A 78 -7.80 -19.34 4.47
CA ILE A 78 -8.12 -20.75 4.66
C ILE A 78 -9.55 -20.89 5.24
N GLY A 79 -10.06 -19.86 5.94
CA GLY A 79 -11.47 -19.67 6.33
C GLY A 79 -12.52 -19.58 5.22
N MET A 80 -12.23 -19.04 4.02
CA MET A 80 -13.20 -18.97 2.91
C MET A 80 -13.45 -20.35 2.29
N ILE A 81 -12.37 -21.09 2.13
CA ILE A 81 -12.38 -22.49 1.71
C ILE A 81 -12.98 -23.34 2.85
N SER A 82 -12.61 -23.12 4.11
CA SER A 82 -13.24 -23.80 5.25
C SER A 82 -14.76 -23.57 5.34
N TRP A 83 -15.31 -22.37 5.08
CA TRP A 83 -16.78 -22.25 5.04
C TRP A 83 -17.39 -22.93 3.82
N LEU A 84 -16.73 -22.88 2.65
CA LEU A 84 -17.25 -23.46 1.42
C LEU A 84 -17.26 -24.99 1.48
N TRP A 85 -16.29 -25.60 2.18
CA TRP A 85 -16.13 -27.04 2.31
C TRP A 85 -16.67 -27.61 3.62
N MET A 86 -16.68 -26.84 4.71
CA MET A 86 -17.01 -27.31 6.08
C MET A 86 -18.12 -26.50 6.77
N GLY A 87 -18.64 -25.43 6.15
CA GLY A 87 -19.77 -24.66 6.69
C GLY A 87 -19.47 -23.86 7.97
N VAL A 88 -18.21 -23.80 8.39
CA VAL A 88 -17.76 -23.04 9.56
C VAL A 88 -17.15 -21.72 9.10
N ALA A 89 -17.87 -20.62 9.37
CA ALA A 89 -17.32 -19.27 9.31
C ALA A 89 -16.78 -18.92 10.70
N GLU A 90 -15.46 -18.96 10.87
CA GLU A 90 -14.83 -18.35 12.03
C GLU A 90 -14.98 -16.84 11.88
N ALA A 91 -15.78 -16.22 12.75
CA ALA A 91 -15.88 -14.77 12.80
C ALA A 91 -14.47 -14.20 13.07
N PRO A 92 -13.96 -13.29 12.23
CA PRO A 92 -12.64 -12.71 12.46
C PRO A 92 -12.65 -12.03 13.83
N SER A 93 -11.69 -12.38 14.67
CA SER A 93 -11.51 -11.70 15.96
C SER A 93 -11.31 -10.20 15.73
N GLU A 94 -11.73 -9.38 16.70
CA GLU A 94 -11.64 -7.92 16.60
C GLU A 94 -10.21 -7.46 16.25
N THR A 95 -9.20 -8.18 16.76
CA THR A 95 -7.77 -7.95 16.48
C THR A 95 -7.41 -8.14 15.01
N VAL A 96 -7.93 -9.20 14.36
CA VAL A 96 -7.64 -9.48 12.93
C VAL A 96 -8.29 -8.43 12.04
N SER A 97 -9.50 -8.00 12.39
CA SER A 97 -10.20 -6.93 11.65
C SER A 97 -9.44 -5.60 11.73
N CYS A 98 -8.97 -5.21 12.92
CA CYS A 98 -8.15 -4.02 13.10
C CYS A 98 -6.82 -4.09 12.33
N ALA A 99 -6.14 -5.23 12.36
CA ALA A 99 -4.88 -5.39 11.67
C ALA A 99 -5.02 -5.43 10.14
N ALA A 100 -6.13 -5.97 9.62
CA ALA A 100 -6.46 -5.89 8.20
C ALA A 100 -6.68 -4.43 7.76
N LEU A 101 -7.40 -3.63 8.58
CA LEU A 101 -7.60 -2.21 8.33
C LEU A 101 -6.27 -1.43 8.35
N LEU A 102 -5.39 -1.71 9.31
CA LEU A 102 -4.06 -1.09 9.37
C LEU A 102 -3.22 -1.42 8.13
N THR A 103 -3.26 -2.67 7.69
CA THR A 103 -2.49 -3.11 6.50
C THR A 103 -3.06 -2.53 5.20
N LEU A 104 -4.38 -2.36 5.11
CA LEU A 104 -5.01 -1.59 4.03
C LEU A 104 -4.59 -0.12 4.05
N GLY A 105 -4.52 0.48 5.24
CA GLY A 105 -3.98 1.82 5.44
C GLY A 105 -2.55 1.95 4.94
N ALA A 106 -1.70 0.95 5.19
CA ALA A 106 -0.35 0.89 4.63
C ALA A 106 -0.36 0.87 3.09
N GLY A 107 -1.21 0.03 2.48
CA GLY A 107 -1.38 -0.01 1.03
C GLY A 107 -1.82 1.34 0.45
N ALA A 108 -2.73 2.04 1.13
CA ALA A 108 -3.18 3.37 0.73
C ALA A 108 -2.05 4.42 0.80
N LEU A 109 -1.28 4.44 1.89
CA LEU A 109 -0.13 5.35 2.03
C LEU A 109 0.90 5.14 0.91
N VAL A 110 1.17 3.89 0.54
CA VAL A 110 2.09 3.57 -0.56
C VAL A 110 1.49 3.97 -1.90
N GLY A 111 0.21 3.73 -2.10
CA GLY A 111 -0.52 4.18 -3.28
C GLY A 111 -0.38 5.69 -3.49
N LEU A 112 -0.46 6.48 -2.40
CA LEU A 112 -0.32 7.94 -2.45
C LEU A 112 1.08 8.41 -2.88
N ALA A 113 2.12 7.64 -2.59
CA ALA A 113 3.50 8.04 -2.86
C ALA A 113 3.76 8.23 -4.37
N GLY A 114 3.18 7.39 -5.23
CA GLY A 114 3.37 7.47 -6.68
C GLY A 114 2.88 8.79 -7.28
N PRO A 115 1.59 9.14 -7.15
CA PRO A 115 1.02 10.39 -7.64
C PRO A 115 1.74 11.63 -7.11
N THR A 116 2.15 11.62 -5.84
CA THR A 116 2.88 12.72 -5.21
C THR A 116 4.22 13.00 -5.92
N ILE A 117 4.92 11.95 -6.39
CA ILE A 117 6.15 12.11 -7.19
C ILE A 117 5.84 12.64 -8.59
N ARG A 118 4.73 12.19 -9.19
CA ARG A 118 4.31 12.62 -10.54
C ARG A 118 3.97 14.10 -10.58
N MET A 119 3.44 14.65 -9.48
CA MET A 119 3.23 16.10 -9.33
C MET A 119 4.52 16.92 -9.39
N MET A 120 5.68 16.33 -9.12
CA MET A 120 6.96 17.06 -9.03
C MET A 120 7.69 17.24 -10.37
N GLY A 121 7.18 16.72 -11.49
CA GLY A 121 7.72 17.02 -12.82
C GLY A 121 9.25 16.96 -12.92
N ALA A 122 9.85 15.80 -12.61
CA ALA A 122 11.23 15.42 -12.95
C ALA A 122 12.34 16.51 -12.83
N ARG A 123 12.42 17.24 -11.71
CA ARG A 123 13.55 18.16 -11.42
C ARG A 123 14.60 17.65 -10.43
N VAL A 124 14.54 16.38 -10.00
CA VAL A 124 15.40 15.85 -8.92
C VAL A 124 16.44 14.84 -9.46
N ARG A 125 17.71 15.01 -9.11
CA ARG A 125 18.82 14.11 -9.48
C ARG A 125 18.66 12.74 -8.84
N SER A 126 18.89 11.67 -9.61
CA SER A 126 18.72 10.26 -9.17
C SER A 126 19.52 9.89 -7.91
N LEU A 127 20.66 10.55 -7.63
CA LEU A 127 21.44 10.31 -6.40
C LEU A 127 20.77 10.87 -5.13
N GLU A 128 20.09 12.02 -5.21
CA GLU A 128 19.41 12.63 -4.05
C GLU A 128 18.17 11.80 -3.64
N LEU A 129 17.52 11.14 -4.62
CA LEU A 129 16.39 10.25 -4.39
C LEU A 129 16.76 8.98 -3.62
N VAL A 130 17.94 8.40 -3.87
CA VAL A 130 18.40 7.16 -3.21
C VAL A 130 18.94 7.44 -1.81
N ALA A 131 19.70 8.54 -1.64
CA ALA A 131 20.26 8.93 -0.35
C ALA A 131 19.18 9.24 0.70
N TRP A 132 18.10 9.91 0.31
CA TRP A 132 16.99 10.24 1.21
C TRP A 132 16.10 9.03 1.55
N LEU A 133 15.91 8.09 0.60
CA LEU A 133 15.11 6.88 0.83
C LEU A 133 15.80 5.94 1.83
N GLY A 134 17.13 5.82 1.74
CA GLY A 134 17.92 5.07 2.71
C GLY A 134 18.00 5.76 4.08
N GLY A 135 18.26 7.07 4.11
CA GLY A 135 18.47 7.81 5.36
C GLY A 135 17.24 7.89 6.28
N VAL A 136 16.07 8.17 5.72
CA VAL A 136 14.82 8.27 6.52
C VAL A 136 14.36 6.89 7.01
N GLY A 137 14.57 5.86 6.19
CA GLY A 137 14.26 4.48 6.56
C GLY A 137 15.06 4.01 7.76
N VAL A 138 16.37 4.31 7.80
CA VAL A 138 17.25 3.89 8.91
C VAL A 138 16.90 4.58 10.22
N ILE A 139 16.54 5.87 10.20
CA ILE A 139 16.20 6.63 11.42
C ILE A 139 14.88 6.17 12.04
N MET A 140 13.91 5.71 11.23
CA MET A 140 12.64 5.21 11.74
C MET A 140 12.64 3.71 12.09
N ASN A 141 13.64 2.94 11.66
CA ASN A 141 13.76 1.49 11.95
C ASN A 141 14.72 1.17 13.11
N LEU A 142 15.38 2.18 13.68
CA LEU A 142 16.16 2.10 14.92
C LEU A 142 15.27 2.42 16.13
#